data_AF-A0A059A773-F1
#
_entry.id   AF-A0A059A773-F1
#
_cell.length_a   1.000
_cell.length_b   1.000
_cell.length_c   1.000
_cell.angle_alpha   90.00
_cell.angle_beta   90.00
_cell.angle_gamma   90.00
#
_symmetry.space_group_name_H-M   'P 1'
#
loop_
_entity.id
_entity.type
_entity.pdbx_description
1 polymer ?
#
loop_
_entity_poly.entity_id
_entity_poly.type
_entity_poly.pdbx_seq_one_letter_code
_entity_poly.pdbx_strand_id
1 'polypeptide(L)'
;MKKQRRWRKINSVFLLMCRSLDLGNRPEVTADEVEVDLAEPNHSRDPDLACHRHGRGSSPDLELGRRKDEAEDEQRKSRADFGFLGSIFSPILPTSCDEKWESFGIQVALESQPHSDDQIKSPFEFLQHLQGCHKGNHTGGIRELKRYLEKFGYLNYNQSGHPTIHADDDDFDDLLEFAVKTYQLNYHLNVTGTLDPQTTSKMMRPRCGVADIINGTTRMGFGKKGRNLRGIGSFHTVSHYAFLEGSPRWPASNYHLTYGFLPGTPEAATAPVARAFATWTSVTRFTFSYVEDHEIANIQIGFARGDHGDGAHNSFDGPGGTLAHAFPPTVGLFHYDADEKWAVDPPSGSAAFNVETVALHEIGHLLGLGHSDVEGAIMYSSIAPGTTKGLHADDIQGIKALYNF
;
A
#
# COMPACT_ATOMS: atom_id res chain seq x y z
N MET A 1 -40.44 38.71 44.06
CA MET A 1 -40.35 37.23 44.12
C MET A 1 -38.88 36.86 43.97
N LYS A 2 -38.11 36.74 45.06
CA LYS A 2 -37.64 35.50 45.72
C LYS A 2 -36.82 34.54 44.82
N LYS A 3 -35.56 34.31 45.27
CA LYS A 3 -34.52 33.29 44.94
C LYS A 3 -33.71 33.55 43.66
N GLN A 4 -32.46 34.09 43.68
CA GLN A 4 -31.19 33.66 44.30
C GLN A 4 -30.77 32.20 44.01
N ARG A 5 -29.69 32.01 43.24
CA ARG A 5 -28.42 31.43 43.73
C ARG A 5 -27.24 31.71 42.80
N ARG A 6 -26.27 32.42 43.37
CA ARG A 6 -24.85 32.56 42.99
C ARG A 6 -24.10 31.34 43.57
N TRP A 7 -23.00 30.91 42.96
CA TRP A 7 -21.67 30.70 43.57
C TRP A 7 -20.72 29.94 42.62
N ARG A 8 -19.59 30.60 42.31
CA ARG A 8 -18.32 30.05 41.82
C ARG A 8 -17.55 29.41 42.99
N LYS A 9 -16.73 28.39 42.70
CA LYS A 9 -15.37 28.06 43.21
C LYS A 9 -15.16 26.56 42.92
N ILE A 10 -14.02 26.07 42.41
CA ILE A 10 -12.66 26.04 42.98
C ILE A 10 -11.67 25.85 41.79
N ASN A 11 -10.70 26.75 41.57
CA ASN A 11 -9.24 26.61 41.78
C ASN A 11 -8.61 25.33 41.17
N SER A 12 -7.77 25.44 40.12
CA SER A 12 -6.37 25.92 40.10
C SER A 12 -5.38 24.85 40.54
N VAL A 13 -4.64 24.27 39.58
CA VAL A 13 -3.17 24.18 39.58
C VAL A 13 -2.71 24.12 38.11
N PHE A 14 -2.12 25.22 37.64
CA PHE A 14 -1.39 25.34 36.37
C PHE A 14 -0.05 25.96 36.78
N LEU A 15 1.07 25.29 36.49
CA LEU A 15 2.50 25.64 36.66
C LEU A 15 3.25 24.30 36.52
N LEU A 16 4.36 24.10 35.83
CA LEU A 16 5.41 24.95 35.24
C LEU A 16 6.30 23.93 34.45
N MET A 17 6.73 24.14 33.21
CA MET A 17 8.07 24.67 32.92
C MET A 17 8.26 24.86 31.40
N CYS A 18 8.45 26.12 31.00
CA CYS A 18 9.31 26.52 29.89
C CYS A 18 10.20 27.66 30.42
N ARG A 19 11.50 27.39 30.57
CA ARG A 19 12.65 28.29 30.73
C ARG A 19 13.86 27.41 30.41
N SER A 20 14.86 27.77 29.64
CA SER A 20 15.38 29.07 29.19
C SER A 20 15.96 28.84 27.79
N LEU A 21 16.15 29.87 26.95
CA LEU A 21 17.38 30.66 26.94
C LEU A 21 17.12 31.90 26.08
N ASP A 22 17.39 33.08 26.64
CA ASP A 22 17.94 34.14 25.82
C ASP A 22 18.71 35.16 26.66
N LEU A 23 19.56 35.91 25.96
CA LEU A 23 20.35 37.11 26.31
C LEU A 23 21.86 36.92 26.53
N GLY A 24 22.63 37.43 25.56
CA GLY A 24 24.00 37.86 25.78
C GLY A 24 24.71 38.40 24.53
N ASN A 25 24.55 39.70 24.26
CA ASN A 25 25.46 40.61 23.54
C ASN A 25 25.59 40.58 22.00
N ARG A 26 25.22 41.72 21.39
CA ARG A 26 25.91 42.32 20.22
C ARG A 26 27.31 42.79 20.64
N PRO A 27 28.24 42.92 19.69
CA PRO A 27 28.48 44.26 19.15
C PRO A 27 28.51 44.33 17.62
N GLU A 28 28.52 45.58 17.22
CA GLU A 28 28.40 46.24 15.92
C GLU A 28 29.67 46.06 15.03
N VAL A 29 29.53 46.49 13.76
CA VAL A 29 30.57 47.10 12.87
C VAL A 29 30.91 46.36 11.55
N THR A 30 30.49 47.02 10.47
CA THR A 30 31.03 47.22 9.09
C THR A 30 31.06 46.13 8.01
N ALA A 31 30.69 46.61 6.82
CA ALA A 31 30.87 46.05 5.49
C ALA A 31 32.34 46.05 5.03
N ASP A 32 32.66 45.16 4.09
CA ASP A 32 33.54 45.31 2.90
C ASP A 32 33.68 43.90 2.26
N GLU A 33 33.17 43.69 1.05
CA GLU A 33 33.90 43.66 -0.24
C GLU A 33 34.81 42.42 -0.47
N VAL A 34 34.51 41.70 -1.57
CA VAL A 34 35.42 41.12 -2.59
C VAL A 34 36.43 40.05 -2.07
N GLU A 35 36.58 38.84 -2.63
CA GLU A 35 36.95 38.49 -4.00
C GLU A 35 36.83 36.97 -4.23
N VAL A 36 36.73 36.64 -5.51
CA VAL A 36 36.73 35.31 -6.12
C VAL A 36 38.19 34.84 -6.21
N ASP A 37 38.49 33.55 -6.02
CA ASP A 37 39.56 32.98 -6.84
C ASP A 37 39.45 31.47 -7.10
N LEU A 38 39.78 31.14 -8.33
CA LEU A 38 39.79 29.85 -9.00
C LEU A 38 41.14 29.15 -8.74
N ALA A 39 41.15 27.82 -8.61
CA ALA A 39 42.23 27.01 -9.18
C ALA A 39 41.90 25.50 -9.17
N GLU A 40 42.05 24.92 -10.35
CA GLU A 40 41.90 23.52 -10.74
C GLU A 40 43.24 22.71 -10.59
N PRO A 41 43.28 21.40 -10.93
CA PRO A 41 44.10 20.38 -10.25
C PRO A 41 45.34 19.91 -11.04
N ASN A 42 46.16 19.07 -10.40
CA ASN A 42 47.16 18.16 -11.00
C ASN A 42 47.83 17.34 -9.88
N HIS A 43 48.39 16.13 -10.01
CA HIS A 43 48.56 15.14 -11.07
C HIS A 43 49.05 13.82 -10.39
N SER A 44 48.67 12.67 -10.95
CA SER A 44 49.38 11.37 -11.05
C SER A 44 50.59 11.04 -10.12
N ARG A 45 50.65 9.77 -9.66
CA ARG A 45 51.67 8.77 -10.10
C ARG A 45 51.53 7.43 -9.37
N ASP A 46 51.44 6.36 -10.16
CA ASP A 46 51.79 4.97 -9.84
C ASP A 46 53.34 4.83 -9.79
N PRO A 47 53.91 3.79 -9.13
CA PRO A 47 54.23 2.58 -9.91
C PRO A 47 54.24 1.22 -9.14
N ASP A 48 54.16 0.17 -9.96
CA ASP A 48 54.44 -1.26 -9.74
C ASP A 48 55.75 -1.61 -9.02
N LEU A 49 55.75 -2.74 -8.29
CA LEU A 49 56.88 -3.71 -8.29
C LEU A 49 56.48 -5.11 -7.78
N ALA A 50 56.84 -6.12 -8.57
CA ALA A 50 56.65 -7.55 -8.36
C ALA A 50 57.84 -8.23 -7.64
N CYS A 51 57.62 -9.35 -6.94
CA CYS A 51 58.27 -10.67 -7.18
C CYS A 51 58.17 -11.71 -6.04
N HIS A 52 57.95 -12.97 -6.47
CA HIS A 52 58.50 -14.26 -5.98
C HIS A 52 58.07 -14.84 -4.61
N ARG A 53 58.11 -16.17 -4.34
CA ARG A 53 57.96 -17.48 -5.05
C ARG A 53 58.21 -18.56 -3.96
N HIS A 54 57.50 -19.70 -4.02
CA HIS A 54 57.77 -21.01 -3.36
C HIS A 54 57.69 -21.11 -1.81
N GLY A 55 57.28 -22.23 -1.19
CA GLY A 55 57.01 -23.57 -1.68
C GLY A 55 56.39 -24.52 -0.64
N ARG A 56 56.36 -25.80 -1.03
CA ARG A 56 55.66 -26.99 -0.52
C ARG A 56 56.04 -27.44 0.91
N GLY A 57 55.15 -28.26 1.51
CA GLY A 57 55.52 -29.37 2.40
C GLY A 57 54.42 -29.68 3.43
N SER A 58 53.53 -30.66 3.21
CA SER A 58 53.65 -32.08 3.63
C SER A 58 53.01 -32.36 5.01
N SER A 59 52.00 -33.24 5.00
CA SER A 59 51.35 -33.94 6.13
C SER A 59 52.36 -34.78 6.95
N PRO A 60 52.01 -35.30 8.15
CA PRO A 60 51.29 -36.58 8.20
C PRO A 60 50.23 -36.75 9.31
N ASP A 61 49.42 -37.80 9.07
CA ASP A 61 48.38 -38.44 9.88
C ASP A 61 48.82 -38.99 11.25
N LEU A 62 47.83 -39.22 12.12
CA LEU A 62 47.61 -40.39 13.01
C LEU A 62 46.19 -40.21 13.64
N GLU A 63 45.16 -40.98 13.26
CA GLU A 63 44.72 -42.28 13.84
C GLU A 63 44.57 -42.26 15.38
N LEU A 64 43.56 -42.80 16.05
CA LEU A 64 42.55 -43.83 15.78
C LEU A 64 41.54 -43.77 16.96
N GLY A 65 40.27 -44.18 16.80
CA GLY A 65 39.37 -44.25 17.97
C GLY A 65 37.95 -44.75 17.72
N ARG A 66 37.83 -45.96 17.17
CA ARG A 66 36.60 -46.73 16.95
C ARG A 66 35.97 -47.20 18.28
N ARG A 67 34.64 -47.09 18.45
CA ARG A 67 33.81 -48.14 19.08
C ARG A 67 32.45 -48.25 18.40
N LYS A 68 32.10 -49.49 18.08
CA LYS A 68 30.81 -49.98 17.59
C LYS A 68 29.98 -50.49 18.79
N ASP A 69 28.78 -50.97 18.44
CA ASP A 69 27.89 -51.90 19.17
C ASP A 69 26.74 -51.12 19.86
N GLU A 70 25.46 -51.48 19.79
CA GLU A 70 24.71 -52.64 19.27
C GLU A 70 23.20 -52.25 19.20
N ALA A 71 22.39 -53.05 18.52
CA ALA A 71 20.94 -52.88 18.32
C ALA A 71 20.12 -53.75 19.30
N GLU A 72 18.87 -53.36 19.60
CA GLU A 72 17.70 -54.16 20.06
C GLU A 72 16.52 -53.17 20.21
N ASP A 73 15.48 -53.14 19.37
CA ASP A 73 14.29 -54.00 19.25
C ASP A 73 13.43 -54.12 20.53
N GLU A 74 12.27 -53.47 20.57
CA GLU A 74 11.04 -54.11 21.06
C GLU A 74 9.75 -53.29 20.78
N GLN A 75 8.81 -53.99 20.15
CA GLN A 75 7.44 -53.58 19.85
C GLN A 75 6.49 -54.55 20.56
N ARG A 76 5.68 -54.12 21.55
CA ARG A 76 4.44 -54.84 21.91
C ARG A 76 3.43 -54.09 22.79
N LYS A 77 2.22 -53.94 22.21
CA LYS A 77 0.86 -54.19 22.74
C LYS A 77 0.52 -53.87 24.20
N SER A 78 -0.58 -53.12 24.35
CA SER A 78 -1.71 -53.58 25.17
C SER A 78 -3.05 -53.15 24.56
N ARG A 79 -3.89 -54.15 24.26
CA ARG A 79 -5.33 -54.09 23.96
C ARG A 79 -6.02 -54.99 24.99
N ALA A 80 -7.08 -54.52 25.63
CA ALA A 80 -8.26 -55.26 26.09
C ALA A 80 -9.21 -54.23 26.74
N ASP A 81 -10.39 -53.92 26.19
CA ASP A 81 -11.62 -54.71 26.06
C ASP A 81 -12.29 -55.05 27.40
N PHE A 82 -13.45 -54.43 27.63
CA PHE A 82 -14.60 -55.02 28.33
C PHE A 82 -15.88 -54.65 27.55
N GLY A 83 -16.57 -55.66 27.00
CA GLY A 83 -17.96 -55.60 26.53
C GLY A 83 -18.94 -55.56 27.72
N PHE A 84 -20.27 -55.62 27.59
CA PHE A 84 -21.16 -56.17 26.56
C PHE A 84 -22.63 -55.81 26.94
N LEU A 85 -23.57 -56.16 26.06
CA LEU A 85 -25.06 -56.10 26.10
C LEU A 85 -25.68 -54.84 25.46
N GLY A 86 -26.54 -54.89 24.44
CA GLY A 86 -27.18 -56.00 23.70
C GLY A 86 -28.63 -55.65 23.32
N SER A 87 -29.08 -56.12 22.15
CA SER A 87 -30.43 -56.06 21.51
C SER A 87 -30.74 -54.78 20.71
N ILE A 88 -30.81 -54.76 19.37
CA ILE A 88 -31.59 -55.50 18.33
C ILE A 88 -33.11 -55.25 18.42
N PHE A 89 -33.65 -54.45 17.48
CA PHE A 89 -34.74 -54.79 16.55
C PHE A 89 -34.83 -53.74 15.41
N SER A 90 -35.10 -54.21 14.20
CA SER A 90 -35.41 -53.49 12.94
C SER A 90 -36.60 -54.23 12.30
N PRO A 91 -37.19 -53.79 11.17
CA PRO A 91 -37.67 -52.46 10.76
C PRO A 91 -39.15 -52.53 10.28
N ILE A 92 -39.75 -51.43 9.81
CA ILE A 92 -40.72 -51.36 8.67
C ILE A 92 -41.03 -49.86 8.37
N LEU A 93 -41.00 -49.51 7.07
CA LEU A 93 -41.30 -48.23 6.41
C LEU A 93 -42.82 -47.88 6.45
N PRO A 94 -43.26 -46.62 6.20
CA PRO A 94 -43.41 -46.11 4.82
C PRO A 94 -43.16 -44.60 4.57
N THR A 95 -42.69 -44.35 3.34
CA THR A 95 -43.04 -43.27 2.38
C THR A 95 -42.78 -41.78 2.68
N SER A 96 -41.89 -41.21 1.86
CA SER A 96 -42.09 -40.04 0.97
C SER A 96 -42.59 -38.73 1.57
N CYS A 97 -41.72 -37.71 1.59
CA CYS A 97 -41.81 -36.53 0.72
C CYS A 97 -40.57 -35.64 0.87
N ASP A 98 -40.19 -35.03 -0.25
CA ASP A 98 -39.09 -34.08 -0.43
C ASP A 98 -39.18 -32.88 0.52
N GLU A 99 -38.10 -32.58 1.24
CA GLU A 99 -37.87 -31.24 1.78
C GLU A 99 -36.49 -30.71 1.41
N LYS A 100 -36.59 -29.55 0.79
CA LYS A 100 -35.60 -28.72 0.12
C LYS A 100 -34.85 -27.93 1.20
N TRP A 101 -33.56 -28.16 1.36
CA TRP A 101 -32.72 -27.32 2.23
C TRP A 101 -32.49 -25.96 1.54
N GLU A 102 -33.29 -24.97 1.92
CA GLU A 102 -32.97 -23.58 1.62
C GLU A 102 -31.89 -23.10 2.59
N SER A 103 -30.74 -22.77 2.02
CA SER A 103 -29.60 -22.13 2.66
C SER A 103 -30.01 -20.77 3.23
N PHE A 104 -30.21 -20.69 4.54
CA PHE A 104 -30.26 -19.41 5.25
C PHE A 104 -28.84 -18.82 5.32
N GLY A 105 -28.48 -18.05 4.29
CA GLY A 105 -27.37 -17.11 4.36
C GLY A 105 -27.76 -15.96 5.27
N ILE A 106 -27.15 -15.87 6.44
CA ILE A 106 -27.27 -14.72 7.33
C ILE A 106 -26.46 -13.59 6.70
N GLN A 107 -27.15 -12.67 6.04
CA GLN A 107 -26.57 -11.47 5.44
C GLN A 107 -26.67 -10.33 6.45
N VAL A 108 -25.59 -10.09 7.21
CA VAL A 108 -25.48 -8.90 8.07
C VAL A 108 -25.00 -7.75 7.19
N ALA A 109 -25.95 -6.96 6.69
CA ALA A 109 -25.65 -5.62 6.21
C ALA A 109 -25.34 -4.73 7.43
N LEU A 110 -24.23 -3.98 7.40
CA LEU A 110 -23.98 -2.89 8.32
C LEU A 110 -25.02 -1.79 8.02
N GLU A 111 -26.10 -1.77 8.79
CA GLU A 111 -27.29 -0.99 8.48
C GLU A 111 -27.25 0.38 9.20
N SER A 112 -26.95 1.44 8.45
CA SER A 112 -27.36 2.81 8.78
C SER A 112 -28.67 3.14 8.04
N GLN A 113 -29.67 3.63 8.76
CA GLN A 113 -31.01 3.97 8.29
C GLN A 113 -31.01 4.88 7.03
N PRO A 114 -31.99 4.75 6.10
CA PRO A 114 -31.99 5.51 4.86
C PRO A 114 -32.71 6.85 5.02
N HIS A 115 -32.00 7.95 4.79
CA HIS A 115 -32.59 9.25 4.48
C HIS A 115 -32.12 9.69 3.10
N SER A 116 -33.09 9.75 2.16
CA SER A 116 -33.05 10.31 0.80
C SER A 116 -31.91 9.87 -0.12
N ASP A 117 -32.30 9.53 -1.34
CA ASP A 117 -31.46 9.26 -2.52
C ASP A 117 -30.70 10.53 -2.99
N ASP A 118 -29.93 11.15 -2.10
CA ASP A 118 -28.78 11.95 -2.50
C ASP A 118 -27.75 10.93 -2.98
N GLN A 119 -27.63 10.77 -4.29
CA GLN A 119 -26.45 10.13 -4.86
C GLN A 119 -25.25 10.87 -4.31
N ILE A 120 -24.56 10.28 -3.33
CA ILE A 120 -23.33 10.83 -2.79
C ILE A 120 -22.35 10.84 -3.97
N LYS A 121 -22.15 12.03 -4.52
CA LYS A 121 -21.30 12.27 -5.66
C LYS A 121 -19.86 12.01 -5.25
N SER A 122 -19.15 11.23 -6.06
CA SER A 122 -17.73 10.96 -5.80
C SER A 122 -16.95 12.29 -5.72
N PRO A 123 -15.96 12.42 -4.81
CA PRO A 123 -15.12 13.60 -4.74
C PRO A 123 -14.36 13.87 -6.04
N PHE A 124 -14.27 12.90 -6.97
CA PHE A 124 -13.63 13.06 -8.28
C PHE A 124 -14.57 13.53 -9.39
N GLU A 125 -15.90 13.60 -9.17
CA GLU A 125 -16.87 13.99 -10.22
C GLU A 125 -16.63 15.39 -10.82
N PHE A 126 -15.96 16.29 -10.09
CA PHE A 126 -15.62 17.63 -10.59
C PHE A 126 -14.85 17.59 -11.92
N LEU A 127 -14.10 16.52 -12.18
CA LEU A 127 -13.34 16.31 -13.42
C LEU A 127 -14.23 16.27 -14.67
N GLN A 128 -15.52 15.92 -14.53
CA GLN A 128 -16.46 15.95 -15.65
C GLN A 128 -16.61 17.37 -16.23
N HIS A 129 -16.55 18.40 -15.40
CA HIS A 129 -16.66 19.80 -15.82
C HIS A 129 -15.40 20.31 -16.53
N LEU A 130 -14.27 19.61 -16.38
CA LEU A 130 -12.99 19.96 -17.00
C LEU A 130 -12.74 19.19 -18.31
N GLN A 131 -13.73 18.44 -18.79
CA GLN A 131 -13.57 17.65 -20.01
C GLN A 131 -13.29 18.56 -21.22
N GLY A 132 -12.19 18.29 -21.93
CA GLY A 132 -11.70 19.09 -23.05
C GLY A 132 -10.70 20.18 -22.66
N CYS A 133 -10.49 20.43 -21.36
CA CYS A 133 -9.46 21.35 -20.90
C CYS A 133 -8.06 20.88 -21.33
N HIS A 134 -7.26 21.84 -21.80
CA HIS A 134 -5.90 21.66 -22.28
C HIS A 134 -5.09 22.93 -22.00
N LYS A 135 -3.79 22.88 -22.30
CA LYS A 135 -2.88 24.00 -22.05
C LYS A 135 -3.40 25.33 -22.58
N GLY A 136 -3.28 26.36 -21.76
CA GLY A 136 -3.70 27.73 -22.05
C GLY A 136 -5.16 28.02 -21.69
N ASN A 137 -5.92 27.03 -21.21
CA ASN A 137 -7.22 27.28 -20.62
C ASN A 137 -7.09 27.85 -19.20
N HIS A 138 -8.04 28.71 -18.83
CA HIS A 138 -8.27 29.19 -17.47
C HIS A 138 -9.72 28.86 -17.09
N THR A 139 -9.93 27.91 -16.19
CA THR A 139 -11.26 27.36 -15.90
C THR A 139 -11.30 26.92 -14.44
N GLY A 140 -12.30 27.41 -13.70
CA GLY A 140 -12.48 27.03 -12.30
C GLY A 140 -12.56 25.51 -12.14
N GLY A 141 -11.78 24.95 -11.21
CA GLY A 141 -11.64 23.51 -11.01
C GLY A 141 -10.26 22.98 -11.41
N ILE A 142 -9.48 23.74 -12.19
CA ILE A 142 -8.13 23.34 -12.59
C ILE A 142 -7.20 23.26 -11.39
N ARG A 143 -7.35 24.13 -10.39
CA ARG A 143 -6.59 24.02 -9.15
C ARG A 143 -6.84 22.69 -8.43
N GLU A 144 -8.09 22.23 -8.41
CA GLU A 144 -8.47 20.95 -7.82
C GLU A 144 -7.90 19.77 -8.62
N LEU A 145 -7.81 19.88 -9.95
CA LEU A 145 -7.10 18.93 -10.81
C LEU A 145 -5.60 18.88 -10.49
N LYS A 146 -4.94 20.02 -10.26
CA LYS A 146 -3.54 20.08 -9.84
C LYS A 146 -3.34 19.31 -8.55
N ARG A 147 -4.18 19.55 -7.54
CA ARG A 147 -4.15 18.81 -6.26
C ARG A 147 -4.38 17.30 -6.42
N TYR A 148 -5.28 16.89 -7.30
CA TYR A 148 -5.48 15.48 -7.64
C TYR A 148 -4.18 14.87 -8.19
N LEU A 149 -3.56 15.52 -9.17
CA LEU A 149 -2.34 15.02 -9.81
C LEU A 149 -1.13 15.08 -8.86
N GLU A 150 -1.08 16.05 -7.95
CA GLU A 150 -0.09 16.10 -6.87
C GLU A 150 -0.27 14.93 -5.89
N LYS A 151 -1.51 14.66 -5.44
CA LYS A 151 -1.82 13.54 -4.53
C LYS A 151 -1.32 12.20 -5.09
N PHE A 152 -1.53 11.96 -6.39
CA PHE A 152 -1.10 10.72 -7.04
C PHE A 152 0.32 10.78 -7.65
N GLY A 153 1.06 11.87 -7.40
CA GLY A 153 2.49 12.01 -7.70
C GLY A 153 2.85 12.43 -9.13
N TYR A 154 1.86 12.76 -9.96
CA TYR A 154 2.06 13.20 -11.35
C TYR A 154 2.53 14.65 -11.47
N LEU A 155 2.27 15.47 -10.45
CA LEU A 155 2.57 16.89 -10.45
C LEU A 155 3.36 17.25 -9.18
N ASN A 156 4.37 18.10 -9.32
CA ASN A 156 5.13 18.64 -8.20
C ASN A 156 5.74 19.99 -8.58
N TYR A 157 5.11 21.09 -8.16
CA TYR A 157 5.62 22.42 -8.42
C TYR A 157 6.93 22.72 -7.67
N ASN A 158 7.11 22.17 -6.47
CA ASN A 158 8.26 22.47 -5.60
C ASN A 158 9.60 21.95 -6.16
N GLN A 159 9.58 20.91 -6.99
CA GLN A 159 10.79 20.32 -7.60
C GLN A 159 11.01 20.76 -9.06
N SER A 160 10.10 21.54 -9.63
CA SER A 160 10.09 21.86 -11.07
C SER A 160 11.09 22.95 -11.48
N GLY A 161 11.73 23.64 -10.53
CA GLY A 161 12.60 24.78 -10.79
C GLY A 161 11.86 26.01 -11.40
N HIS A 162 10.55 25.90 -11.61
CA HIS A 162 9.68 26.98 -12.04
C HIS A 162 9.13 27.75 -10.82
N PRO A 163 8.77 29.04 -10.98
CA PRO A 163 8.08 29.77 -9.92
C PRO A 163 6.80 29.03 -9.52
N THR A 164 6.57 28.84 -8.21
CA THR A 164 5.34 28.20 -7.65
C THR A 164 4.07 29.04 -7.87
N ILE A 165 4.13 30.05 -8.74
CA ILE A 165 3.10 31.05 -9.00
C ILE A 165 1.81 30.39 -9.49
N HIS A 166 1.93 29.27 -10.23
CA HIS A 166 0.79 28.56 -10.82
C HIS A 166 0.34 27.34 -10.01
N ALA A 167 0.88 27.06 -8.82
CA ALA A 167 0.49 25.88 -8.05
C ALA A 167 -0.97 25.95 -7.56
N ASP A 168 -1.43 27.16 -7.21
CA ASP A 168 -2.72 27.40 -6.58
C ASP A 168 -3.71 28.21 -7.44
N ASP A 169 -3.46 28.31 -8.76
CA ASP A 169 -4.38 28.96 -9.70
C ASP A 169 -5.11 27.96 -10.61
N ASP A 170 -6.03 28.50 -11.41
CA ASP A 170 -6.85 27.76 -12.37
C ASP A 170 -6.27 27.77 -13.80
N ASP A 171 -4.97 28.06 -13.97
CA ASP A 171 -4.31 28.01 -15.27
C ASP A 171 -3.87 26.59 -15.63
N PHE A 172 -4.23 26.14 -16.83
CA PHE A 172 -3.70 24.90 -17.39
C PHE A 172 -2.33 25.18 -18.02
N ASP A 173 -1.27 25.05 -17.22
CA ASP A 173 0.10 25.36 -17.61
C ASP A 173 0.85 24.17 -18.27
N ASP A 174 2.11 24.41 -18.64
CA ASP A 174 2.98 23.38 -19.24
C ASP A 174 3.25 22.19 -18.29
N LEU A 175 3.34 22.44 -16.98
CA LEU A 175 3.59 21.39 -15.99
C LEU A 175 2.37 20.48 -15.83
N LEU A 176 1.17 21.06 -15.81
CA LEU A 176 -0.08 20.33 -15.77
C LEU A 176 -0.31 19.52 -17.05
N GLU A 177 0.00 20.08 -18.23
CA GLU A 177 -0.03 19.34 -19.49
C GLU A 177 0.91 18.12 -19.46
N PHE A 178 2.12 18.28 -18.94
CA PHE A 178 3.07 17.18 -18.77
C PHE A 178 2.57 16.12 -17.80
N ALA A 179 1.96 16.53 -16.67
CA ALA A 179 1.38 15.63 -15.68
C ALA A 179 0.23 14.80 -16.29
N VAL A 180 -0.69 15.44 -17.05
CA VAL A 180 -1.77 14.75 -17.76
C VAL A 180 -1.24 13.77 -18.80
N LYS A 181 -0.24 14.16 -19.59
CA LYS A 181 0.42 13.24 -20.55
C LYS A 181 1.03 12.02 -19.85
N THR A 182 1.65 12.23 -18.69
CA THR A 182 2.25 11.16 -17.89
C THR A 182 1.17 10.23 -17.33
N TYR A 183 0.06 10.77 -16.84
CA TYR A 183 -1.11 9.98 -16.43
C TYR A 183 -1.64 9.12 -17.57
N GLN A 184 -1.90 9.73 -18.73
CA GLN A 184 -2.39 9.02 -19.92
C GLN A 184 -1.47 7.88 -20.32
N LEU A 185 -0.15 8.11 -20.30
CA LEU A 185 0.86 7.10 -20.59
C LEU A 185 0.79 5.92 -19.63
N ASN A 186 0.70 6.19 -18.32
CA ASN A 186 0.62 5.17 -17.27
C ASN A 186 -0.61 4.27 -17.40
N TYR A 187 -1.74 4.83 -17.81
CA TYR A 187 -3.01 4.10 -17.95
C TYR A 187 -3.30 3.61 -19.39
N HIS A 188 -2.29 3.64 -20.26
CA HIS A 188 -2.38 3.22 -21.67
C HIS A 188 -3.49 3.93 -22.46
N LEU A 189 -3.72 5.20 -22.15
CA LEU A 189 -4.62 6.09 -22.88
C LEU A 189 -3.88 6.78 -24.03
N ASN A 190 -4.63 7.42 -24.93
CA ASN A 190 -4.04 8.29 -25.94
C ASN A 190 -3.37 9.48 -25.25
N VAL A 191 -2.07 9.70 -25.54
CA VAL A 191 -1.29 10.77 -24.92
C VAL A 191 -1.56 12.09 -25.64
N THR A 192 -2.66 12.74 -25.27
CA THR A 192 -3.14 14.01 -25.86
C THR A 192 -2.68 15.23 -25.06
N GLY A 193 -2.42 15.09 -23.76
CA GLY A 193 -2.24 16.23 -22.83
C GLY A 193 -3.50 17.05 -22.60
N THR A 194 -4.64 16.55 -23.06
CA THR A 194 -5.97 17.13 -22.87
C THR A 194 -6.77 16.25 -21.93
N LEU A 195 -7.65 16.83 -21.11
CA LEU A 195 -8.64 16.08 -20.34
C LEU A 195 -9.76 15.54 -21.23
N ASP A 196 -9.42 14.65 -22.16
CA ASP A 196 -10.39 13.98 -23.02
C ASP A 196 -11.34 13.04 -22.22
N PRO A 197 -12.48 12.61 -22.79
CA PRO A 197 -13.48 11.83 -22.07
C PRO A 197 -12.94 10.51 -21.48
N GLN A 198 -11.94 9.90 -22.13
CA GLN A 198 -11.32 8.67 -21.63
C GLN A 198 -10.44 8.95 -20.42
N THR A 199 -9.69 10.05 -20.46
CA THR A 199 -8.83 10.50 -19.36
C THR A 199 -9.66 10.86 -18.13
N THR A 200 -10.69 11.70 -18.28
CA THR A 200 -11.55 12.08 -17.14
C THR A 200 -12.30 10.86 -16.59
N SER A 201 -12.86 10.01 -17.45
CA SER A 201 -13.51 8.77 -17.03
C SER A 201 -12.57 7.86 -16.24
N LYS A 202 -11.28 7.77 -16.62
CA LYS A 202 -10.29 6.98 -15.89
C LYS A 202 -9.93 7.60 -14.53
N MET A 203 -9.72 8.92 -14.50
CA MET A 203 -9.38 9.66 -13.27
C MET A 203 -10.49 9.65 -12.22
N MET A 204 -11.75 9.59 -12.66
CA MET A 204 -12.92 9.51 -11.76
C MET A 204 -13.17 8.11 -11.18
N ARG A 205 -12.40 7.08 -11.56
CA ARG A 205 -12.60 5.74 -11.02
C ARG A 205 -12.09 5.67 -9.56
N PRO A 206 -12.86 5.03 -8.65
CA PRO A 206 -12.39 4.76 -7.30
C PRO A 206 -11.08 3.97 -7.32
N ARG A 207 -10.16 4.30 -6.41
CA ARG A 207 -8.77 3.81 -6.48
C ARG A 207 -8.07 3.79 -5.13
N CYS A 208 -6.92 3.13 -5.08
CA CYS A 208 -5.95 3.23 -3.99
C CYS A 208 -5.38 4.66 -3.90
N GLY A 209 -5.13 5.10 -2.67
CA GLY A 209 -4.57 6.39 -2.28
C GLY A 209 -3.04 6.48 -2.39
N VAL A 210 -2.34 5.36 -2.56
CA VAL A 210 -0.88 5.35 -2.77
C VAL A 210 -0.54 6.03 -4.10
N ALA A 211 0.48 6.89 -4.11
CA ALA A 211 0.90 7.61 -5.31
C ALA A 211 1.42 6.65 -6.39
N ASP A 212 1.09 6.93 -7.66
CA ASP A 212 1.56 6.16 -8.82
C ASP A 212 3.04 6.45 -9.12
N ILE A 213 3.48 7.67 -8.81
CA ILE A 213 4.83 8.17 -9.06
C ILE A 213 5.37 8.76 -7.76
N ILE A 214 6.55 8.32 -7.34
CA ILE A 214 7.24 8.87 -6.17
C ILE A 214 8.59 9.40 -6.67
N ASN A 215 8.88 10.68 -6.38
CA ASN A 215 10.06 11.43 -6.83
C ASN A 215 10.35 11.31 -8.34
N GLY A 216 9.32 11.51 -9.18
CA GLY A 216 9.46 11.59 -10.65
C GLY A 216 9.79 10.27 -11.35
N THR A 217 9.81 9.14 -10.65
CA THR A 217 10.07 7.83 -11.25
C THR A 217 8.78 7.03 -11.38
N THR A 218 8.16 7.05 -12.56
CA THR A 218 7.09 6.07 -12.90
C THR A 218 7.74 4.74 -13.29
N ARG A 219 7.24 3.63 -12.72
CA ARG A 219 7.69 2.26 -13.08
C ARG A 219 6.63 1.45 -13.82
N MET A 220 5.45 2.03 -14.02
CA MET A 220 4.40 1.56 -14.94
C MET A 220 5.04 1.48 -16.34
N GLY A 221 5.04 0.29 -16.96
CA GLY A 221 6.06 -0.19 -17.90
C GLY A 221 6.24 0.60 -19.22
N PHE A 222 5.37 1.55 -19.53
CA PHE A 222 5.36 2.24 -20.83
C PHE A 222 6.43 3.33 -21.00
N GLY A 223 7.19 3.66 -19.95
CA GLY A 223 8.32 4.61 -19.98
C GLY A 223 9.71 4.00 -20.20
N LYS A 224 9.86 2.67 -20.28
CA LYS A 224 11.18 1.99 -20.43
C LYS A 224 11.81 2.10 -21.83
N LYS A 225 11.30 2.94 -22.73
CA LYS A 225 11.98 3.30 -23.98
C LYS A 225 12.72 4.62 -23.82
N GLY A 226 13.90 4.57 -23.22
CA GLY A 226 14.86 5.67 -23.33
C GLY A 226 15.75 5.87 -22.13
N ARG A 227 16.71 4.97 -21.91
CA ARG A 227 18.08 5.30 -21.46
C ARG A 227 18.92 4.01 -21.50
N ASN A 228 19.87 3.99 -22.43
CA ASN A 228 20.96 3.01 -22.62
C ASN A 228 20.63 1.65 -23.27
N LEU A 229 20.53 1.63 -24.60
CA LEU A 229 20.85 0.45 -25.42
C LEU A 229 22.28 0.58 -25.96
N ARG A 230 23.25 0.05 -25.20
CA ARG A 230 24.49 -0.48 -25.78
C ARG A 230 24.60 -1.95 -25.35
N GLY A 231 24.38 -2.84 -26.30
CA GLY A 231 24.97 -4.18 -26.28
C GLY A 231 24.04 -5.34 -25.90
N ILE A 232 23.88 -6.21 -26.90
CA ILE A 232 23.71 -7.67 -26.79
C ILE A 232 22.29 -8.16 -26.48
N GLY A 233 21.78 -8.96 -27.43
CA GLY A 233 20.42 -9.48 -27.45
C GLY A 233 20.04 -10.29 -26.22
N SER A 234 18.85 -10.01 -25.71
CA SER A 234 18.13 -10.84 -24.77
C SER A 234 16.65 -10.53 -24.95
N PHE A 235 15.80 -11.55 -25.01
CA PHE A 235 14.36 -11.42 -25.15
C PHE A 235 13.81 -10.48 -24.05
N HIS A 236 13.24 -9.34 -24.43
CA HIS A 236 12.70 -8.38 -23.47
C HIS A 236 11.35 -8.85 -22.95
N THR A 237 11.32 -9.58 -21.83
CA THR A 237 10.15 -9.59 -20.96
C THR A 237 10.02 -8.19 -20.36
N VAL A 238 9.11 -7.38 -20.89
CA VAL A 238 8.78 -6.08 -20.31
C VAL A 238 8.03 -6.39 -19.01
N SER A 239 8.71 -6.30 -17.87
CA SER A 239 8.02 -6.44 -16.60
C SER A 239 7.06 -5.26 -16.40
N HIS A 240 5.80 -5.57 -16.12
CA HIS A 240 4.72 -4.61 -15.90
C HIS A 240 4.55 -4.23 -14.43
N TYR A 241 5.00 -5.10 -13.52
CA TYR A 241 5.08 -4.82 -12.10
C TYR A 241 6.02 -3.65 -11.77
N ALA A 242 5.64 -2.89 -10.75
CA ALA A 242 6.41 -1.79 -10.18
C ALA A 242 6.80 -2.07 -8.73
N PHE A 243 7.80 -1.33 -8.24
CA PHE A 243 8.14 -1.27 -6.82
C PHE A 243 8.08 0.19 -6.36
N LEU A 244 7.78 0.40 -5.08
CA LEU A 244 7.88 1.71 -4.45
C LEU A 244 9.32 2.23 -4.51
N GLU A 245 9.51 3.55 -4.39
CA GLU A 245 10.84 4.18 -4.48
C GLU A 245 11.79 3.61 -3.42
N GLY A 246 13.04 3.36 -3.80
CA GLY A 246 14.02 2.66 -2.95
C GLY A 246 13.79 1.15 -2.86
N SER A 247 12.69 0.64 -3.43
CA SER A 247 12.30 -0.78 -3.39
C SER A 247 12.31 -1.32 -1.95
N PRO A 248 11.52 -0.71 -1.06
CA PRO A 248 11.49 -1.03 0.36
C PRO A 248 11.03 -2.47 0.55
N ARG A 249 11.63 -3.13 1.53
CA ARG A 249 11.41 -4.54 1.83
C ARG A 249 11.40 -4.74 3.32
N TRP A 250 10.66 -5.76 3.75
CA TRP A 250 10.91 -6.32 5.06
C TRP A 250 12.35 -6.88 5.13
N PRO A 251 13.03 -6.79 6.28
CA PRO A 251 14.36 -7.34 6.44
C PRO A 251 14.40 -8.82 6.01
N ALA A 252 15.48 -9.26 5.36
CA ALA A 252 15.61 -10.65 4.89
C ALA A 252 15.55 -11.69 6.04
N SER A 253 15.75 -11.25 7.28
CA SER A 253 15.60 -12.05 8.50
C SER A 253 14.15 -12.20 8.97
N ASN A 254 13.19 -11.49 8.37
CA ASN A 254 11.81 -11.44 8.83
C ASN A 254 10.81 -11.70 7.69
N TYR A 255 10.46 -12.98 7.51
CA TYR A 255 9.34 -13.42 6.66
C TYR A 255 8.12 -13.84 7.48
N HIS A 256 8.15 -13.72 8.81
CA HIS A 256 7.01 -14.00 9.67
C HIS A 256 6.49 -12.70 10.24
N LEU A 257 5.46 -12.14 9.61
CA LEU A 257 4.91 -10.84 9.97
C LEU A 257 3.65 -11.02 10.81
N THR A 258 3.56 -10.31 11.93
CA THR A 258 2.31 -10.24 12.71
C THR A 258 1.42 -9.13 12.19
N TYR A 259 0.09 -9.33 12.23
CA TYR A 259 -0.87 -8.28 11.94
C TYR A 259 -1.92 -8.14 13.06
N GLY A 260 -2.37 -6.91 13.29
CA GLY A 260 -3.40 -6.57 14.27
C GLY A 260 -4.36 -5.51 13.75
N PHE A 261 -5.55 -5.44 14.35
CA PHE A 261 -6.58 -4.49 13.93
C PHE A 261 -6.65 -3.32 14.91
N LEU A 262 -6.65 -2.10 14.38
CA LEU A 262 -6.84 -0.88 15.15
C LEU A 262 -8.27 -0.83 15.73
N PRO A 263 -8.46 -0.14 16.88
CA PRO A 263 -9.78 0.03 17.47
C PRO A 263 -10.78 0.66 16.48
N GLY A 264 -12.01 0.14 16.48
CA GLY A 264 -13.07 0.59 15.56
C GLY A 264 -13.10 -0.14 14.22
N THR A 265 -12.16 -1.06 13.95
CA THR A 265 -12.23 -1.95 12.79
C THR A 265 -13.50 -2.82 12.86
N PRO A 266 -14.34 -2.86 11.81
CA PRO A 266 -15.51 -3.73 11.77
C PRO A 266 -15.12 -5.21 11.87
N GLU A 267 -15.76 -5.96 12.77
CA GLU A 267 -15.50 -7.39 12.97
C GLU A 267 -15.63 -8.20 11.65
N ALA A 268 -16.61 -7.84 10.82
CA ALA A 268 -16.84 -8.47 9.51
C ALA A 268 -15.67 -8.34 8.52
N ALA A 269 -14.76 -7.39 8.73
CA ALA A 269 -13.57 -7.21 7.88
C ALA A 269 -12.43 -8.18 8.22
N THR A 270 -12.42 -8.75 9.43
CA THR A 270 -11.28 -9.53 9.95
C THR A 270 -11.00 -10.80 9.15
N ALA A 271 -12.03 -11.60 8.86
CA ALA A 271 -11.90 -12.84 8.09
C ALA A 271 -11.50 -12.60 6.62
N PRO A 272 -12.10 -11.65 5.88
CA PRO A 272 -11.64 -11.24 4.55
C PRO A 272 -10.16 -10.84 4.50
N VAL A 273 -9.71 -10.01 5.45
CA VAL A 273 -8.30 -9.58 5.53
C VAL A 273 -7.37 -10.77 5.77
N ALA A 274 -7.76 -11.69 6.66
CA ALA A 274 -6.99 -12.92 6.91
C ALA A 274 -6.85 -13.78 5.63
N ARG A 275 -7.91 -13.88 4.81
CA ARG A 275 -7.85 -14.59 3.52
C ARG A 275 -6.94 -13.90 2.49
N ALA A 276 -6.90 -12.57 2.48
CA ALA A 276 -5.97 -11.82 1.64
C ALA A 276 -4.50 -12.11 2.03
N PHE A 277 -4.17 -12.16 3.33
CA PHE A 277 -2.84 -12.61 3.80
C PHE A 277 -2.53 -14.06 3.41
N ALA A 278 -3.51 -14.97 3.54
CA ALA A 278 -3.36 -16.36 3.12
C ALA A 278 -3.08 -16.47 1.61
N THR A 279 -3.71 -15.63 0.79
CA THR A 279 -3.47 -15.57 -0.65
C THR A 279 -2.02 -15.17 -0.96
N TRP A 280 -1.48 -14.13 -0.29
CA TRP A 280 -0.05 -13.78 -0.42
C TRP A 280 0.88 -14.87 0.13
N THR A 281 0.51 -15.52 1.23
CA THR A 281 1.27 -16.68 1.78
C THR A 281 1.42 -17.79 0.74
N SER A 282 0.38 -18.04 -0.06
CA SER A 282 0.38 -19.13 -1.05
C SER A 282 1.39 -18.96 -2.20
N VAL A 283 1.88 -17.75 -2.44
CA VAL A 283 2.81 -17.44 -3.55
C VAL A 283 4.14 -16.83 -3.08
N THR A 284 4.34 -16.69 -1.77
CA THR A 284 5.55 -16.11 -1.18
C THR A 284 6.14 -16.99 -0.09
N ARG A 285 7.29 -16.60 0.45
CA ARG A 285 7.85 -17.17 1.69
C ARG A 285 7.30 -16.50 2.95
N PHE A 286 6.50 -15.43 2.80
CA PHE A 286 5.92 -14.76 3.96
C PHE A 286 4.87 -15.64 4.62
N THR A 287 4.84 -15.57 5.94
CA THR A 287 3.77 -16.12 6.78
C THR A 287 3.22 -14.99 7.63
N PHE A 288 1.93 -15.05 7.92
CA PHE A 288 1.24 -14.02 8.67
C PHE A 288 0.48 -14.63 9.84
N SER A 289 0.54 -13.98 11.00
CA SER A 289 -0.24 -14.39 12.17
C SER A 289 -0.91 -13.20 12.81
N TYR A 290 -2.19 -13.35 13.12
CA TYR A 290 -2.94 -12.38 13.90
C TYR A 290 -2.39 -12.27 15.32
N VAL A 291 -2.31 -11.05 15.84
CA VAL A 291 -2.07 -10.75 17.25
C VAL A 291 -3.18 -9.84 17.78
N GLU A 292 -3.64 -10.12 18.99
CA GLU A 292 -4.75 -9.37 19.61
C GLU A 292 -4.33 -7.93 19.97
N ASP A 293 -3.13 -7.79 20.55
CA ASP A 293 -2.52 -6.50 20.80
C ASP A 293 -1.91 -5.96 19.49
N HIS A 294 -2.60 -4.99 18.87
CA HIS A 294 -2.16 -4.40 17.62
C HIS A 294 -0.89 -3.55 17.78
N GLU A 295 -0.57 -3.07 18.99
CA GLU A 295 0.59 -2.19 19.22
C GLU A 295 1.91 -2.94 19.01
N ILE A 296 1.91 -4.26 19.18
CA ILE A 296 3.06 -5.14 18.95
C ILE A 296 3.09 -5.76 17.55
N ALA A 297 2.07 -5.51 16.73
CA ALA A 297 1.99 -6.06 15.38
C ALA A 297 3.01 -5.40 14.44
N ASN A 298 3.59 -6.19 13.53
CA ASN A 298 4.39 -5.60 12.43
C ASN A 298 3.51 -4.82 11.47
N ILE A 299 2.26 -5.25 11.29
CA ILE A 299 1.27 -4.65 10.41
C ILE A 299 0.02 -4.26 11.20
N GLN A 300 -0.39 -3.01 11.14
CA GLN A 300 -1.60 -2.48 11.75
C GLN A 300 -2.61 -2.10 10.68
N ILE A 301 -3.86 -2.52 10.88
CA ILE A 301 -4.94 -2.38 9.89
C ILE A 301 -6.11 -1.67 10.54
N GLY A 302 -6.63 -0.62 9.93
CA GLY A 302 -7.74 0.14 10.48
C GLY A 302 -8.69 0.71 9.45
N PHE A 303 -9.77 1.31 9.96
CA PHE A 303 -10.76 2.06 9.20
C PHE A 303 -10.76 3.50 9.72
N ALA A 304 -10.57 4.47 8.84
CA ALA A 304 -10.49 5.88 9.22
C ALA A 304 -11.35 6.75 8.29
N ARG A 305 -11.59 8.01 8.67
CA ARG A 305 -12.36 8.98 7.86
C ARG A 305 -11.60 10.29 7.81
N GLY A 306 -11.68 11.00 6.69
CA GLY A 306 -11.07 12.32 6.54
C GLY A 306 -9.59 12.34 6.93
N ASP A 307 -9.16 13.42 7.57
CA ASP A 307 -7.84 13.48 8.22
C ASP A 307 -7.81 12.56 9.45
N HIS A 308 -6.85 11.64 9.45
CA HIS A 308 -6.68 10.62 10.47
C HIS A 308 -5.23 10.53 10.99
N GLY A 309 -4.47 11.63 10.87
CA GLY A 309 -3.21 11.81 11.61
C GLY A 309 -1.98 11.15 11.00
N ASP A 310 -2.06 10.62 9.78
CA ASP A 310 -0.95 10.02 9.03
C ASP A 310 -0.47 10.89 7.84
N GLY A 311 -0.90 12.16 7.81
CA GLY A 311 -0.44 13.19 6.89
C GLY A 311 -1.55 13.74 5.98
N ALA A 312 -1.49 15.04 5.67
CA ALA A 312 -2.56 15.71 4.92
C ALA A 312 -2.83 15.13 3.52
N HIS A 313 -1.84 14.51 2.88
CA HIS A 313 -2.01 13.85 1.57
C HIS A 313 -2.73 12.49 1.66
N ASN A 314 -2.77 11.91 2.85
CA ASN A 314 -3.38 10.61 3.15
C ASN A 314 -4.82 10.77 3.65
N SER A 315 -5.31 11.99 3.89
CA SER A 315 -6.70 12.22 4.27
C SER A 315 -7.68 11.58 3.27
N PHE A 316 -8.65 10.84 3.79
CA PHE A 316 -9.73 10.26 3.01
C PHE A 316 -10.73 11.32 2.54
N ASP A 317 -11.37 11.05 1.41
CA ASP A 317 -12.15 12.03 0.64
C ASP A 317 -13.67 11.73 0.62
N GLY A 318 -14.10 10.71 1.38
CA GLY A 318 -15.48 10.28 1.42
C GLY A 318 -15.81 9.33 0.25
N PRO A 319 -17.11 9.02 0.03
CA PRO A 319 -17.47 7.90 -0.83
C PRO A 319 -17.10 8.05 -2.31
N GLY A 320 -16.58 6.98 -2.93
CA GLY A 320 -16.35 6.84 -4.37
C GLY A 320 -15.02 7.42 -4.88
N GLY A 321 -14.09 7.78 -4.01
CA GLY A 321 -12.79 8.37 -4.36
C GLY A 321 -11.63 7.45 -4.01
N THR A 322 -10.95 7.77 -2.91
CA THR A 322 -9.84 7.02 -2.36
C THR A 322 -10.35 5.93 -1.43
N LEU A 323 -10.17 4.66 -1.82
CA LEU A 323 -10.74 3.53 -1.08
C LEU A 323 -9.96 3.16 0.18
N ALA A 324 -8.64 3.29 0.09
CA ALA A 324 -7.68 2.81 1.07
C ALA A 324 -6.28 3.32 0.72
N HIS A 325 -5.36 3.21 1.66
CA HIS A 325 -3.92 3.30 1.39
C HIS A 325 -3.12 2.45 2.37
N ALA A 326 -1.91 2.09 1.96
CA ALA A 326 -0.94 1.44 2.80
C ALA A 326 0.45 2.07 2.69
N PHE A 327 1.22 1.91 3.75
CA PHE A 327 2.58 2.42 3.85
C PHE A 327 3.60 1.33 3.49
N PRO A 328 4.71 1.69 2.82
CA PRO A 328 5.75 0.73 2.47
C PRO A 328 6.36 0.04 3.70
N PRO A 329 7.02 -1.12 3.51
CA PRO A 329 7.89 -1.68 4.53
C PRO A 329 8.92 -0.64 5.04
N THR A 330 9.22 -0.58 6.33
CA THR A 330 8.69 -1.41 7.44
C THR A 330 7.64 -0.69 8.27
N VAL A 331 6.97 0.33 7.72
CA VAL A 331 5.97 1.11 8.48
C VAL A 331 4.80 0.23 8.87
N GLY A 332 4.34 -0.62 7.94
CA GLY A 332 3.35 -1.64 8.25
C GLY A 332 2.00 -1.07 8.66
N LEU A 333 1.51 -0.03 7.99
CA LEU A 333 0.22 0.59 8.29
C LEU A 333 -0.67 0.55 7.05
N PHE A 334 -1.94 0.21 7.24
CA PHE A 334 -2.94 0.10 6.20
C PHE A 334 -4.28 0.61 6.72
N HIS A 335 -4.87 1.58 6.02
CA HIS A 335 -6.18 2.12 6.35
C HIS A 335 -7.16 1.92 5.19
N TYR A 336 -8.38 1.53 5.54
CA TYR A 336 -9.57 1.64 4.69
C TYR A 336 -10.25 2.99 4.94
N ASP A 337 -10.84 3.58 3.90
CA ASP A 337 -11.78 4.68 4.07
C ASP A 337 -13.11 4.12 4.63
N ALA A 338 -13.46 4.51 5.85
CA ALA A 338 -14.66 4.08 6.53
C ALA A 338 -15.94 4.74 5.99
N ASP A 339 -15.84 5.78 5.16
CA ASP A 339 -16.96 6.39 4.45
C ASP A 339 -17.44 5.52 3.27
N GLU A 340 -16.61 4.59 2.79
CA GLU A 340 -16.99 3.68 1.70
C GLU A 340 -17.98 2.60 2.11
N LYS A 341 -18.76 2.13 1.13
CA LYS A 341 -19.67 0.98 1.31
C LYS A 341 -18.89 -0.32 1.19
N TRP A 342 -18.64 -1.00 2.30
CA TRP A 342 -17.88 -2.25 2.34
C TRP A 342 -18.78 -3.50 2.37
N ALA A 343 -18.39 -4.53 1.63
CA ALA A 343 -19.04 -5.84 1.66
C ALA A 343 -18.03 -6.98 1.50
N VAL A 344 -18.33 -8.14 2.10
CA VAL A 344 -17.51 -9.36 1.95
C VAL A 344 -17.75 -10.04 0.61
N ASP A 345 -19.01 -10.10 0.17
CA ASP A 345 -19.41 -10.70 -1.12
C ASP A 345 -20.44 -9.77 -1.78
N PRO A 346 -20.00 -8.62 -2.34
CA PRO A 346 -20.90 -7.69 -2.99
C PRO A 346 -21.51 -8.34 -4.25
N PRO A 347 -22.84 -8.27 -4.45
CA PRO A 347 -23.46 -8.68 -5.70
C PRO A 347 -22.89 -7.90 -6.88
N SER A 348 -22.84 -8.53 -8.05
CA SER A 348 -22.48 -7.85 -9.30
C SER A 348 -23.39 -6.65 -9.54
N GLY A 349 -22.79 -5.48 -9.81
CA GLY A 349 -23.52 -4.22 -10.01
C GLY A 349 -23.93 -3.49 -8.71
N SER A 350 -23.58 -4.01 -7.53
CA SER A 350 -23.72 -3.24 -6.29
C SER A 350 -22.70 -2.09 -6.22
N ALA A 351 -23.04 -1.05 -5.47
CA ALA A 351 -22.16 0.09 -5.20
C ALA A 351 -21.14 -0.18 -4.07
N ALA A 352 -21.04 -1.42 -3.56
CA ALA A 352 -20.16 -1.76 -2.44
C ALA A 352 -18.82 -2.31 -2.94
N PHE A 353 -17.74 -1.96 -2.24
CA PHE A 353 -16.39 -2.47 -2.48
C PHE A 353 -16.15 -3.76 -1.70
N ASN A 354 -15.46 -4.69 -2.34
CA ASN A 354 -15.10 -5.97 -1.75
C ASN A 354 -13.92 -5.80 -0.78
N VAL A 355 -14.14 -6.07 0.51
CA VAL A 355 -13.14 -5.88 1.58
C VAL A 355 -11.85 -6.67 1.30
N GLU A 356 -11.99 -7.93 0.87
CA GLU A 356 -10.86 -8.83 0.60
C GLU A 356 -10.02 -8.36 -0.59
N THR A 357 -10.67 -7.90 -1.66
CA THR A 357 -10.00 -7.41 -2.87
C THR A 357 -9.17 -6.17 -2.56
N VAL A 358 -9.70 -5.22 -1.80
CA VAL A 358 -8.93 -4.04 -1.39
C VAL A 358 -7.82 -4.43 -0.42
N ALA A 359 -8.06 -5.31 0.56
CA ALA A 359 -6.97 -5.83 1.40
C ALA A 359 -5.86 -6.50 0.59
N LEU A 360 -6.21 -7.33 -0.40
CA LEU A 360 -5.24 -8.05 -1.22
C LEU A 360 -4.33 -7.07 -1.97
N HIS A 361 -4.88 -5.96 -2.46
CA HIS A 361 -4.12 -4.87 -3.07
C HIS A 361 -3.19 -4.19 -2.07
N GLU A 362 -3.73 -3.71 -0.95
CA GLU A 362 -2.97 -2.93 0.05
C GLU A 362 -1.89 -3.76 0.74
N ILE A 363 -2.09 -5.07 0.91
CA ILE A 363 -1.04 -5.99 1.39
C ILE A 363 0.12 -6.07 0.38
N GLY A 364 -0.14 -5.94 -0.92
CA GLY A 364 0.94 -5.84 -1.90
C GLY A 364 1.86 -4.63 -1.65
N HIS A 365 1.29 -3.48 -1.28
CA HIS A 365 2.05 -2.30 -0.85
C HIS A 365 2.78 -2.53 0.49
N LEU A 366 2.12 -3.16 1.47
CA LEU A 366 2.76 -3.58 2.73
C LEU A 366 3.94 -4.53 2.51
N LEU A 367 4.01 -5.22 1.37
CA LEU A 367 5.12 -6.06 0.96
C LEU A 367 6.13 -5.35 0.03
N GLY A 368 5.86 -4.11 -0.38
CA GLY A 368 6.78 -3.26 -1.16
C GLY A 368 6.50 -3.18 -2.66
N LEU A 369 5.41 -3.78 -3.14
CA LEU A 369 4.97 -3.61 -4.53
C LEU A 369 4.41 -2.20 -4.76
N GLY A 370 4.62 -1.67 -5.96
CA GLY A 370 3.94 -0.48 -6.46
C GLY A 370 2.78 -0.84 -7.39
N HIS A 371 2.09 0.18 -7.91
CA HIS A 371 0.99 -0.06 -8.85
C HIS A 371 1.47 -0.68 -10.17
N SER A 372 0.67 -1.62 -10.70
CA SER A 372 0.86 -2.24 -12.01
C SER A 372 0.09 -1.46 -13.08
N ASP A 373 0.59 -1.48 -14.33
CA ASP A 373 -0.12 -0.93 -15.48
C ASP A 373 -1.06 -1.94 -16.15
N VAL A 374 -1.14 -3.16 -15.62
CA VAL A 374 -2.04 -4.22 -16.11
C VAL A 374 -3.38 -4.13 -15.38
N GLU A 375 -4.46 -3.77 -16.08
CA GLU A 375 -5.80 -3.58 -15.47
C GLU A 375 -6.33 -4.83 -14.74
N GLY A 376 -5.91 -6.01 -15.18
CA GLY A 376 -6.25 -7.30 -14.54
C GLY A 376 -5.43 -7.65 -13.30
N ALA A 377 -4.33 -6.94 -13.02
CA ALA A 377 -3.51 -7.16 -11.83
C ALA A 377 -4.24 -6.72 -10.56
N ILE A 378 -3.91 -7.37 -9.42
CA ILE A 378 -4.41 -6.87 -8.14
C ILE A 378 -3.79 -5.52 -7.84
N MET A 379 -2.50 -5.31 -8.16
CA MET A 379 -1.81 -4.04 -7.96
C MET A 379 -2.21 -2.95 -8.95
N TYR A 380 -3.24 -3.14 -9.78
CA TYR A 380 -3.81 -2.04 -10.55
C TYR A 380 -4.50 -1.04 -9.61
N SER A 381 -4.20 0.24 -9.74
CA SER A 381 -4.63 1.27 -8.78
C SER A 381 -6.16 1.43 -8.66
N SER A 382 -6.91 1.25 -9.75
CA SER A 382 -8.37 1.38 -9.75
C SER A 382 -9.09 0.08 -9.43
N ILE A 383 -10.07 0.13 -8.52
CA ILE A 383 -10.93 -0.99 -8.16
C ILE A 383 -12.38 -0.54 -8.28
N ALA A 384 -13.14 -1.16 -9.18
CA ALA A 384 -14.56 -0.82 -9.36
C ALA A 384 -15.43 -1.49 -8.27
N PRO A 385 -16.54 -0.86 -7.87
CA PRO A 385 -17.48 -1.47 -6.92
C PRO A 385 -18.04 -2.78 -7.49
N GLY A 386 -18.40 -3.71 -6.60
CA GLY A 386 -18.90 -5.04 -6.95
C GLY A 386 -17.86 -5.97 -7.60
N THR A 387 -16.59 -5.56 -7.67
CA THR A 387 -15.51 -6.35 -8.27
C THR A 387 -14.82 -7.21 -7.22
N THR A 388 -14.58 -8.47 -7.55
CA THR A 388 -13.67 -9.36 -6.84
C THR A 388 -12.46 -9.67 -7.72
N LYS A 389 -11.26 -9.65 -7.15
CA LYS A 389 -10.01 -9.99 -7.87
C LYS A 389 -9.15 -10.96 -7.05
N GLY A 390 -8.33 -11.73 -7.76
CA GLY A 390 -7.23 -12.51 -7.20
C GLY A 390 -5.88 -12.00 -7.73
N LEU A 391 -4.79 -12.70 -7.37
CA LEU A 391 -3.47 -12.38 -7.86
C LEU A 391 -3.34 -12.68 -9.36
N HIS A 392 -2.78 -11.74 -10.11
CA HIS A 392 -2.39 -11.91 -11.50
C HIS A 392 -0.93 -12.39 -11.60
N ALA A 393 -0.55 -12.90 -12.78
CA ALA A 393 0.82 -13.32 -13.04
C ALA A 393 1.84 -12.19 -12.86
N ASP A 394 1.43 -10.93 -13.10
CA ASP A 394 2.28 -9.76 -12.92
C ASP A 394 2.61 -9.52 -11.43
N ASP A 395 1.61 -9.64 -10.54
CA ASP A 395 1.77 -9.48 -9.10
C ASP A 395 2.73 -10.55 -8.53
N ILE A 396 2.55 -11.81 -8.97
CA ILE A 396 3.37 -12.95 -8.54
C ILE A 396 4.82 -12.79 -9.03
N GLN A 397 5.02 -12.33 -10.27
CA GLN A 397 6.35 -12.07 -10.80
C GLN A 397 7.02 -10.91 -10.07
N GLY A 398 6.26 -9.84 -9.78
CA GLY A 398 6.75 -8.69 -9.04
C GLY A 398 7.25 -9.06 -7.65
N ILE A 399 6.46 -9.80 -6.87
CA ILE A 399 6.86 -10.14 -5.51
C ILE A 399 8.07 -11.08 -5.47
N LYS A 400 8.14 -12.03 -6.41
CA LYS A 400 9.31 -12.92 -6.58
C LYS A 400 10.57 -12.14 -6.97
N ALA A 401 10.44 -11.19 -7.89
CA ALA A 401 11.54 -10.34 -8.29
C ALA A 401 12.02 -9.42 -7.14
N LEU A 402 11.10 -8.94 -6.30
CA LEU A 402 11.44 -8.07 -5.18
C LEU A 402 12.23 -8.82 -4.11
N TYR A 403 11.82 -10.03 -3.73
CA TYR A 403 12.41 -10.80 -2.63
C TYR A 403 13.36 -11.92 -3.06
N ASN A 404 13.55 -12.11 -4.36
CA ASN A 404 14.50 -13.04 -4.98
C ASN A 404 14.33 -14.50 -4.51
N PHE A 405 13.11 -15.03 -4.59
CA PHE A 405 12.80 -16.42 -4.23
C PHE A 405 12.13 -17.25 -5.33
#